data_AF-A0AAD6KHU1-F1
#
_entry.id   AF-A0AAD6KHU1-F1
#
_cell.length_a   1.000
_cell.length_b   1.000
_cell.length_c   1.000
_cell.angle_alpha   90.00
_cell.angle_beta   90.00
_cell.angle_gamma   90.00
#
_symmetry.space_group_name_H-M   'P 1'
#
loop_
_entity.id
_entity.type
_entity.pdbx_description
1 polymer ?
#
loop_
_entity_poly.entity_id
_entity_poly.type
_entity_poly.pdbx_seq_one_letter_code
_entity_poly.pdbx_strand_id
1 'polypeptide(L)'
;MAASKIEVPSYSVGLVLEDYNLPYANRAYFILKDTIAIAYPISSKEIRCLVDVPGPKLPSISTEICTFQMPPELYNAFICAIDKENIRTMPNRIMPASSYPTPGAFLIGDSLNMRHSITGGGMTVGLSDVVLLRDLLRPLNDLSKAASICKYLESFCVLRKPSAFAINTLASTLHTVFSSSDQDPARKEMKEAFFNYLSLEGVFSDGLMALLSGLNTNPLSLVFHCFAMLAYAVGSLLLPFPTPKHMCIAARLILVCWIRHHLPYTEGRRN
;
A
#
# COMPACT_ATOMS: atom_id res chain seq x y z
N MET A 1 9.95 -18.38 21.64
CA MET A 1 8.93 -17.47 21.08
C MET A 1 9.55 -16.73 19.92
N ALA A 2 9.06 -16.90 18.69
CA ALA A 2 9.53 -16.12 17.55
C ALA A 2 8.56 -14.95 17.35
N ALA A 3 9.02 -13.73 17.58
CA ALA A 3 8.28 -12.52 17.21
C ALA A 3 8.08 -12.49 15.69
N SER A 4 6.98 -11.89 15.21
CA SER A 4 6.81 -11.65 13.77
C SER A 4 8.03 -10.92 13.22
N LYS A 5 8.63 -11.48 12.17
CA LYS A 5 9.75 -10.85 11.48
C LYS A 5 9.25 -9.55 10.85
N ILE A 6 9.83 -8.42 11.24
CA ILE A 6 9.55 -7.11 10.66
C ILE A 6 10.50 -6.91 9.48
N GLU A 7 9.95 -6.58 8.32
CA GLU A 7 10.72 -6.26 7.12
C GLU A 7 10.62 -4.75 6.84
N VAL A 8 11.72 -4.16 6.35
CA VAL A 8 11.80 -2.74 5.99
C VAL A 8 12.17 -2.65 4.51
N PRO A 9 11.18 -2.66 3.59
CA PRO A 9 11.43 -2.59 2.15
C PRO A 9 11.92 -1.21 1.66
N SER A 10 11.50 -0.14 2.33
CA SER A 10 11.78 1.24 1.89
C SER A 10 11.64 2.23 3.05
N TYR A 11 11.97 3.49 2.78
CA TYR A 11 11.78 4.61 3.70
C TYR A 11 10.95 5.69 3.02
N SER A 12 9.95 6.21 3.72
CA SER A 12 9.23 7.41 3.30
C SER A 12 9.98 8.64 3.81
N VAL A 13 10.36 9.49 2.88
CA VAL A 13 10.96 10.79 3.16
C VAL A 13 9.88 11.87 3.04
N GLY A 14 9.58 12.49 4.17
CA GLY A 14 8.51 13.47 4.31
C GLY A 14 9.03 14.90 4.31
N LEU A 15 8.38 15.73 3.48
CA LEU A 15 8.58 17.17 3.38
C LEU A 15 7.24 17.89 3.56
N VAL A 16 7.31 19.15 3.97
CA VAL A 16 6.16 20.06 4.01
C VAL A 16 6.39 21.14 2.96
N LEU A 17 5.49 21.21 1.98
CA LEU A 17 5.51 22.22 0.93
C LEU A 17 4.57 23.36 1.35
N GLU A 18 5.07 24.58 1.39
CA GLU A 18 4.34 25.77 1.82
C GLU A 18 3.91 26.66 0.65
N ASP A 19 2.85 27.45 0.85
CA ASP A 19 2.42 28.55 -0.03
C ASP A 19 2.17 28.13 -1.50
N TYR A 20 1.55 26.97 -1.70
CA TYR A 20 1.33 26.42 -3.04
C TYR A 20 -0.16 26.18 -3.36
N ASN A 21 -0.56 26.52 -4.60
CA ASN A 21 -1.89 26.23 -5.14
C ASN A 21 -1.84 24.94 -5.98
N LEU A 22 -2.38 23.84 -5.42
CA LEU A 22 -2.57 22.61 -6.17
C LEU A 22 -3.52 22.86 -7.36
N PRO A 23 -3.21 22.33 -8.56
CA PRO A 23 -4.08 22.52 -9.73
C PRO A 23 -5.50 21.95 -9.53
N TYR A 24 -5.66 20.99 -8.61
CA TYR A 24 -6.93 20.40 -8.23
C TYR A 24 -7.08 20.44 -6.71
N ALA A 25 -7.94 21.32 -6.23
CA ALA A 25 -8.26 21.42 -4.81
C ALA A 25 -8.89 20.11 -4.28
N ASN A 26 -8.63 19.82 -3.00
CA ASN A 26 -9.18 18.67 -2.28
C ASN A 26 -8.82 17.29 -2.86
N ARG A 27 -7.72 17.19 -3.61
CA ARG A 27 -7.22 15.92 -4.16
C ARG A 27 -5.83 15.61 -3.63
N ALA A 28 -5.60 14.32 -3.40
CA ALA A 28 -4.26 13.79 -3.25
C ALA A 28 -3.65 13.50 -4.63
N TYR A 29 -2.34 13.68 -4.73
CA TYR A 29 -1.55 13.44 -5.92
C TYR A 29 -0.73 12.19 -5.70
N PHE A 30 -0.91 11.23 -6.59
CA PHE A 30 -0.09 10.02 -6.65
C PHE A 30 0.84 10.16 -7.87
N ILE A 31 2.11 10.44 -7.61
CA ILE A 31 3.11 10.78 -8.62
C ILE A 31 3.97 9.54 -8.86
N LEU A 32 3.97 9.07 -10.10
CA LEU A 32 4.73 7.90 -10.50
C LEU A 32 5.78 8.28 -11.55
N LYS A 33 7.06 8.20 -11.16
CA LYS A 33 8.21 8.36 -12.05
C LYS A 33 9.16 7.19 -11.79
N ASP A 34 10.43 7.47 -11.54
CA ASP A 34 11.45 6.48 -11.17
C ASP A 34 11.12 5.82 -9.80
N THR A 35 10.51 6.59 -8.90
CA THR A 35 9.92 6.12 -7.65
C THR A 35 8.54 6.74 -7.43
N ILE A 36 7.91 6.41 -6.31
CA ILE A 36 6.57 6.87 -5.93
C ILE A 36 6.70 8.08 -5.02
N ALA A 37 5.93 9.13 -5.33
CA ALA A 37 5.68 10.21 -4.38
C ALA A 37 4.19 10.44 -4.19
N ILE A 38 3.80 10.78 -2.96
CA ILE A 38 2.43 11.12 -2.60
C ILE A 38 2.42 12.53 -2.06
N ALA A 39 1.58 13.40 -2.62
CA ALA A 39 1.38 14.75 -2.11
C ALA A 39 -0.09 15.01 -1.78
N TYR A 40 -0.39 15.52 -0.60
CA TYR A 40 -1.76 15.85 -0.19
C TYR A 40 -1.80 17.06 0.76
N PRO A 41 -2.82 17.90 0.65
CA PRO A 41 -2.98 19.03 1.56
C PRO A 41 -3.23 18.54 2.99
N ILE A 42 -2.52 19.12 3.96
CA ILE A 42 -2.72 18.87 5.40
C ILE A 42 -3.27 20.10 6.13
N SER A 43 -3.15 21.28 5.53
CA SER A 43 -3.77 22.52 5.97
C SER A 43 -4.11 23.40 4.77
N SER A 44 -4.63 24.60 5.01
CA SER A 44 -4.92 25.57 3.94
C SER A 44 -3.67 26.13 3.25
N LYS A 45 -2.48 25.91 3.83
CA LYS A 45 -1.21 26.45 3.31
C LYS A 45 -0.11 25.41 3.14
N GLU A 46 -0.31 24.20 3.68
CA GLU A 46 0.71 23.18 3.73
C GLU A 46 0.27 21.91 3.03
N ILE A 47 1.18 21.37 2.22
CA ILE A 47 1.03 20.10 1.54
C ILE A 47 2.08 19.16 2.09
N ARG A 48 1.66 17.99 2.58
CA ARG A 48 2.58 16.92 2.91
C ARG A 48 3.01 16.26 1.61
N CYS A 49 4.32 16.17 1.39
CA CYS A 49 4.91 15.37 0.33
C CYS A 49 5.67 14.20 0.95
N LEU A 50 5.43 12.98 0.47
CA LEU A 50 6.12 11.76 0.90
C LEU A 50 6.75 11.12 -0.34
N VAL A 51 8.07 11.03 -0.37
CA VAL A 51 8.81 10.32 -1.42
C VAL A 51 9.22 8.95 -0.88
N ASP A 52 8.86 7.88 -1.60
CA ASP A 52 9.31 6.52 -1.26
C ASP A 52 10.73 6.31 -1.78
N VAL A 53 11.65 5.92 -0.89
CA VAL A 53 13.03 5.58 -1.25
C VAL A 53 13.24 4.08 -1.00
N PRO A 54 13.31 3.26 -2.06
CA PRO A 54 13.47 1.82 -1.94
C PRO A 54 14.83 1.45 -1.35
N GLY A 55 14.85 0.46 -0.46
CA GLY A 55 16.08 -0.09 0.09
C GLY A 55 16.02 -0.27 1.61
N PRO A 56 16.87 -1.17 2.15
CA PRO A 56 16.86 -1.49 3.58
C PRO A 56 17.62 -0.46 4.43
N LYS A 57 18.41 0.41 3.80
CA LYS A 57 19.26 1.41 4.47
C LYS A 57 18.56 2.75 4.52
N LEU A 58 18.82 3.49 5.60
CA LEU A 58 18.35 4.86 5.73
C LEU A 58 18.88 5.70 4.56
N PRO A 59 18.01 6.40 3.83
CA PRO A 59 18.39 7.17 2.65
C PRO A 59 19.30 8.34 3.00
N SER A 60 20.19 8.68 2.07
CA SER A 60 21.01 9.89 2.15
C SER A 60 20.22 11.06 1.57
N ILE A 61 19.70 11.91 2.46
CA ILE A 61 18.72 12.98 2.16
C ILE A 61 19.20 13.90 1.01
N SER A 62 20.49 14.23 0.97
CA SER A 62 21.07 15.19 0.00
C SER A 62 21.11 14.70 -1.43
N THR A 63 21.17 13.38 -1.67
CA THR A 63 21.48 12.82 -2.99
C THR A 63 20.29 12.15 -3.64
N GLU A 64 19.48 11.42 -2.87
CA GLU A 64 18.39 10.60 -3.43
C GLU A 64 17.09 11.40 -3.65
N ILE A 65 16.88 12.48 -2.89
CA ILE A 65 15.69 13.33 -2.99
C ILE A 65 15.84 14.36 -4.10
N CYS A 66 17.02 14.97 -4.22
CA CYS A 66 17.33 15.99 -5.22
C CYS A 66 17.23 15.45 -6.66
N THR A 67 17.39 14.14 -6.85
CA THR A 67 17.23 13.48 -8.15
C THR A 67 15.77 13.20 -8.53
N PHE A 68 14.82 13.37 -7.60
CA PHE A 68 13.43 13.05 -7.87
C PHE A 68 12.78 14.08 -8.81
N GLN A 69 12.15 13.58 -9.88
CA GLN A 69 11.46 14.42 -10.86
C GLN A 69 10.04 14.76 -10.39
N MET A 70 9.89 15.90 -9.73
CA MET A 70 8.58 16.46 -9.41
C MET A 70 7.88 17.06 -10.65
N PRO A 71 6.53 17.03 -10.71
CA PRO A 71 5.78 17.80 -11.67
C PRO A 71 6.15 19.30 -11.58
N PRO A 72 6.15 20.05 -12.71
CA PRO A 72 6.51 21.47 -12.72
C PRO A 72 5.75 22.31 -11.69
N GLU A 73 4.51 21.93 -11.43
CA GLU A 73 3.65 22.51 -10.41
C GLU A 73 4.31 22.43 -9.03
N LEU A 74 4.72 21.25 -8.58
CA LEU A 74 5.25 21.06 -7.23
C LEU A 74 6.75 21.32 -7.10
N TYR A 75 7.46 21.47 -8.22
CA TYR A 75 8.92 21.51 -8.25
C TYR A 75 9.52 22.63 -7.40
N ASN A 76 9.06 23.87 -7.57
CA ASN A 76 9.62 25.01 -6.84
C ASN A 76 9.43 24.87 -5.33
N ALA A 77 8.22 24.49 -4.90
CA ALA A 77 7.92 24.29 -3.49
C ALA A 77 8.72 23.11 -2.90
N PHE A 78 8.95 22.07 -3.69
CA PHE A 78 9.76 20.91 -3.31
C PHE A 78 11.23 21.27 -3.10
N ILE A 79 11.86 22.01 -4.02
CA ILE A 79 13.24 22.47 -3.85
C ILE A 79 13.37 23.41 -2.64
N CYS A 80 12.46 24.37 -2.47
CA CYS A 80 12.47 25.23 -1.28
C CYS A 80 12.32 24.45 0.03
N ALA A 81 11.52 23.38 0.04
CA ALA A 81 11.38 22.52 1.22
C ALA A 81 12.66 21.73 1.52
N ILE A 82 13.42 21.35 0.48
CA ILE A 82 14.73 20.71 0.64
C ILE A 82 15.75 21.70 1.21
N ASP A 83 15.81 22.92 0.67
CA ASP A 83 16.75 23.96 1.11
C ASP A 83 16.52 24.38 2.57
N LYS A 84 15.27 24.28 3.06
CA LYS A 84 14.93 24.52 4.47
C LYS A 84 15.37 23.39 5.42
N GLU A 85 15.86 22.26 4.90
CA GLU A 85 16.34 21.08 5.64
C GLU A 85 15.35 20.46 6.65
N ASN A 86 14.05 20.80 6.57
CA ASN A 86 13.02 20.24 7.46
C ASN A 86 12.47 18.91 6.91
N ILE A 87 13.37 17.94 6.75
CA ILE A 87 13.07 16.64 6.15
C ILE A 87 13.01 15.58 7.25
N ARG A 88 11.97 14.73 7.23
CA ARG A 88 11.82 13.62 8.17
C ARG A 88 11.73 12.30 7.45
N THR A 89 12.43 11.30 7.95
CA THR A 89 12.45 9.96 7.35
C THR A 89 11.78 8.95 8.28
N MET A 90 10.93 8.10 7.71
CA MET A 90 10.24 7.03 8.43
C MET A 90 10.41 5.70 7.67
N PRO A 91 10.82 4.61 8.33
CA PRO A 91 10.86 3.29 7.68
C PRO A 91 9.44 2.80 7.37
N ASN A 92 9.23 2.32 6.15
CA ASN A 92 8.04 1.53 5.81
C ASN A 92 8.25 0.12 6.34
N ARG A 93 7.38 -0.33 7.25
CA ARG A 93 7.48 -1.64 7.90
C ARG A 93 6.38 -2.56 7.41
N ILE A 94 6.74 -3.81 7.12
CA ILE A 94 5.79 -4.87 6.83
C ILE A 94 5.88 -5.90 7.96
N MET A 95 4.75 -6.16 8.60
CA MET A 95 4.63 -7.13 9.68
C MET A 95 3.30 -7.87 9.55
N PRO A 96 3.31 -9.16 9.18
CA PRO A 96 2.07 -9.93 9.09
C PRO A 96 1.44 -10.09 10.47
N ALA A 97 0.11 -10.13 10.49
CA ALA A 97 -0.63 -10.38 11.71
C ALA A 97 -0.31 -11.78 12.25
N SER A 98 0.10 -11.86 13.50
CA SER A 98 0.33 -13.12 14.21
C SER A 98 -0.50 -13.11 15.49
N SER A 99 -1.21 -14.21 15.72
CA SER A 99 -1.97 -14.38 16.97
C SER A 99 -1.06 -15.04 18.00
N TYR A 100 -0.80 -14.34 19.09
CA TYR A 100 -0.18 -14.91 20.28
C TYR A 100 -1.15 -14.73 21.45
N PRO A 101 -2.05 -15.71 21.68
CA PRO A 101 -3.04 -15.62 22.74
C PRO A 101 -2.31 -15.50 24.09
N THR A 102 -2.42 -14.33 24.69
CA THR A 102 -1.84 -14.02 26.00
C THR A 102 -2.98 -13.62 26.93
N PRO A 103 -3.37 -14.45 27.91
CA PRO A 103 -4.45 -14.12 28.82
C PRO A 103 -4.25 -12.75 29.49
N GLY A 104 -5.23 -11.86 29.36
CA GLY A 104 -5.20 -10.52 29.94
C GLY A 104 -4.52 -9.44 29.08
N ALA A 105 -3.97 -9.79 27.92
CA ALA A 105 -3.38 -8.83 26.99
C ALA A 105 -3.97 -8.99 25.59
N PHE A 106 -4.10 -7.87 24.87
CA PHE A 106 -4.65 -7.85 23.51
C PHE A 106 -3.93 -6.80 22.67
N LEU A 107 -3.50 -7.17 21.46
CA LEU A 107 -2.76 -6.29 20.53
C LEU A 107 -3.67 -5.82 19.41
N ILE A 108 -3.60 -4.55 19.05
CA ILE A 108 -4.35 -3.94 17.94
C ILE A 108 -3.48 -2.92 17.18
N GLY A 109 -3.90 -2.55 15.97
CA GLY A 109 -3.18 -1.55 15.16
C GLY A 109 -1.80 -2.05 14.69
N ASP A 110 -0.86 -1.12 14.55
CA ASP A 110 0.47 -1.42 14.01
C ASP A 110 1.30 -2.35 14.91
N SER A 111 0.98 -2.49 16.21
CA SER A 111 1.62 -3.51 17.06
C SER A 111 1.19 -4.94 16.73
N LEU A 112 0.04 -5.11 16.08
CA LEU A 112 -0.46 -6.41 15.62
C LEU A 112 -0.12 -6.66 14.15
N ASN A 113 -0.23 -5.65 13.29
CA ASN A 113 -0.08 -5.82 11.85
C ASN A 113 0.32 -4.50 11.16
N MET A 114 1.50 -4.48 10.54
CA MET A 114 2.01 -3.35 9.75
C MET A 114 1.98 -3.68 8.27
N ARG A 115 1.76 -2.67 7.45
CA ARG A 115 1.75 -2.74 5.99
C ARG A 115 2.49 -1.54 5.42
N HIS A 116 2.83 -1.61 4.14
CA HIS A 116 3.43 -0.49 3.44
C HIS A 116 2.52 0.76 3.50
N SER A 117 3.09 1.95 3.77
CA SER A 117 2.31 3.17 4.03
C SER A 117 1.70 3.81 2.78
N ILE A 118 2.09 3.36 1.59
CA ILE A 118 1.71 3.93 0.28
C ILE A 118 0.20 4.11 0.05
N THR A 119 -0.64 3.24 0.63
CA THR A 119 -2.10 3.36 0.49
C THR A 119 -2.75 4.15 1.62
N GLY A 120 -2.01 4.54 2.65
CA GLY A 120 -2.56 5.22 3.83
C GLY A 120 -3.54 4.35 4.67
N GLY A 121 -3.63 3.04 4.42
CA GLY A 121 -4.68 2.18 4.98
C GLY A 121 -4.50 1.75 6.44
N GLY A 122 -3.39 2.10 7.10
CA GLY A 122 -3.10 1.66 8.47
C GLY A 122 -4.14 2.11 9.50
N MET A 123 -4.52 3.39 9.46
CA MET A 123 -5.56 3.93 10.34
C MET A 123 -6.93 3.31 10.07
N THR A 124 -7.28 3.09 8.79
CA THR A 124 -8.54 2.45 8.40
C THR A 124 -8.64 1.05 9.00
N VAL A 125 -7.59 0.24 8.91
CA VAL A 125 -7.58 -1.09 9.52
C VAL A 125 -7.62 -0.99 11.05
N GLY A 126 -6.86 -0.08 11.66
CA GLY A 126 -6.87 0.12 13.11
C GLY A 126 -8.25 0.49 13.65
N LEU A 127 -8.97 1.40 12.98
CA LEU A 127 -10.33 1.79 13.37
C LEU A 127 -11.34 0.66 13.10
N SER A 128 -11.19 -0.07 12.00
CA SER A 128 -12.00 -1.26 11.71
C SER A 128 -11.84 -2.33 12.80
N ASP A 129 -10.59 -2.57 13.23
CA ASP A 129 -10.26 -3.47 14.34
C ASP A 129 -10.90 -3.00 15.66
N VAL A 130 -10.93 -1.70 15.95
CA VAL A 130 -11.60 -1.15 17.15
C VAL A 130 -13.11 -1.42 17.13
N VAL A 131 -13.77 -1.22 15.98
CA VAL A 131 -15.21 -1.50 15.85
C VAL A 131 -15.50 -2.99 16.08
N LEU A 132 -14.70 -3.86 15.46
CA LEU A 132 -14.83 -5.31 15.63
C LEU A 132 -14.60 -5.73 17.08
N LEU A 133 -13.54 -5.21 17.71
CA LEU A 133 -13.23 -5.51 19.11
C LEU A 133 -14.33 -5.03 20.05
N ARG A 134 -14.87 -3.82 19.84
CA ARG A 134 -16.02 -3.29 20.60
C ARG A 134 -17.20 -4.26 20.53
N ASP A 135 -17.52 -4.78 19.35
CA ASP A 135 -18.68 -5.66 19.16
C ASP A 135 -18.48 -7.04 19.79
N LEU A 136 -17.25 -7.56 19.79
CA LEU A 136 -16.88 -8.78 20.52
C LEU A 136 -16.90 -8.58 22.04
N LEU A 137 -16.47 -7.41 22.54
CA LEU A 137 -16.45 -7.14 23.99
C LEU A 137 -17.84 -6.81 24.55
N ARG A 138 -18.75 -6.24 23.75
CA ARG A 138 -20.10 -5.84 24.18
C ARG A 138 -20.90 -6.91 24.93
N PRO A 139 -20.95 -8.20 24.51
CA PRO A 139 -21.67 -9.25 25.26
C PRO A 139 -20.96 -9.71 26.54
N LEU A 140 -19.72 -9.29 26.79
CA LEU A 140 -18.94 -9.72 27.96
C LEU A 140 -19.23 -8.79 29.15
N ASN A 141 -19.98 -9.30 30.13
CA ASN A 141 -20.29 -8.56 31.36
C ASN A 141 -19.21 -8.70 32.44
N ASP A 142 -18.32 -9.69 32.32
CA ASP A 142 -17.26 -9.99 33.28
C ASP A 142 -15.94 -10.25 32.55
N LEU A 143 -14.92 -9.44 32.86
CA LEU A 143 -13.59 -9.52 32.26
C LEU A 143 -12.55 -10.23 33.15
N SER A 144 -12.97 -10.81 34.29
CA SER A 144 -12.07 -11.47 35.25
C SER A 144 -11.45 -12.76 34.71
N LYS A 145 -12.14 -13.49 33.83
CA LYS A 145 -11.71 -14.78 33.29
C LYS A 145 -10.82 -14.62 32.06
N ALA A 146 -9.59 -14.16 32.28
CA ALA A 146 -8.61 -13.86 31.24
C ALA A 146 -8.43 -14.98 30.19
N ALA A 147 -8.36 -16.25 30.61
CA ALA A 147 -8.19 -17.39 29.69
C ALA A 147 -9.41 -17.62 28.79
N SER A 148 -10.63 -17.51 29.33
CA SER A 148 -11.87 -17.68 28.58
C SER A 148 -12.06 -16.54 27.56
N ILE A 149 -11.73 -15.32 27.96
CA ILE A 149 -11.79 -14.13 27.09
C ILE A 149 -10.74 -14.24 25.98
N CYS A 150 -9.52 -14.67 26.32
CA CYS A 150 -8.46 -14.87 25.34
C CYS A 150 -8.91 -15.85 24.24
N LYS A 151 -9.46 -17.00 24.62
CA LYS A 151 -10.02 -17.99 23.67
C LYS A 151 -11.18 -17.42 22.84
N TYR A 152 -12.06 -16.63 23.45
CA TYR A 152 -13.17 -16.00 22.75
C TYR A 152 -12.68 -14.97 21.71
N LEU A 153 -11.69 -14.15 22.09
CA LEU A 153 -11.12 -13.11 21.23
C LEU A 153 -10.24 -13.67 20.10
N GLU A 154 -9.91 -14.97 20.06
CA GLU A 154 -9.29 -15.58 18.88
C GLU A 154 -10.15 -15.41 17.61
N SER A 155 -11.47 -15.30 17.77
CA SER A 155 -12.41 -15.01 16.67
C SER A 155 -12.12 -13.67 15.98
N PHE A 156 -11.56 -12.69 16.68
CA PHE A 156 -11.13 -11.41 16.12
C PHE A 156 -10.16 -11.60 14.95
N CYS A 157 -9.17 -12.49 15.12
CA CYS A 157 -8.17 -12.77 14.10
C CYS A 157 -8.77 -13.39 12.84
N VAL A 158 -9.94 -14.03 12.92
CA VAL A 158 -10.67 -14.56 11.76
C VAL A 158 -11.51 -13.46 11.11
N LEU A 159 -12.28 -12.73 11.92
CA LEU A 159 -13.25 -11.75 11.46
C LEU A 159 -12.58 -10.53 10.78
N ARG A 160 -11.38 -10.14 11.20
CA ARG A 160 -10.64 -9.03 10.58
C ARG A 160 -10.01 -9.36 9.22
N LYS A 161 -9.87 -10.64 8.88
CA LYS A 161 -9.09 -11.09 7.71
C LYS A 161 -9.52 -10.43 6.41
N PRO A 162 -10.81 -10.37 6.03
CA PRO A 162 -11.20 -9.79 4.74
C PRO A 162 -10.72 -8.35 4.57
N SER A 163 -10.95 -7.50 5.58
CA SER A 163 -10.56 -6.09 5.59
C SER A 163 -9.04 -5.89 5.59
N ALA A 164 -8.34 -6.59 6.48
CA ALA A 164 -6.89 -6.51 6.56
C ALA A 164 -6.23 -7.04 5.28
N PHE A 165 -6.71 -8.18 4.76
CA PHE A 165 -6.16 -8.83 3.56
C PHE A 165 -6.26 -7.94 2.33
N ALA A 166 -7.42 -7.34 2.08
CA ALA A 166 -7.61 -6.49 0.90
C ALA A 166 -6.65 -5.30 0.90
N ILE A 167 -6.59 -4.57 2.02
CA ILE A 167 -5.73 -3.38 2.18
C ILE A 167 -4.24 -3.76 2.16
N ASN A 168 -3.86 -4.85 2.85
CA ASN A 168 -2.47 -5.32 2.92
C ASN A 168 -1.96 -5.77 1.54
N THR A 169 -2.78 -6.55 0.84
CA THR A 169 -2.44 -7.06 -0.49
C THR A 169 -2.32 -5.93 -1.48
N LEU A 170 -3.24 -4.96 -1.45
CA LEU A 170 -3.22 -3.80 -2.34
C LEU A 170 -1.96 -2.95 -2.10
N ALA A 171 -1.65 -2.62 -0.85
CA ALA A 171 -0.45 -1.85 -0.51
C ALA A 171 0.84 -2.53 -0.97
N SER A 172 0.96 -3.83 -0.70
CA SER A 172 2.13 -4.62 -1.07
C SER A 172 2.26 -4.78 -2.59
N THR A 173 1.14 -4.93 -3.30
CA THR A 173 1.11 -5.06 -4.76
C THR A 173 1.53 -3.75 -5.42
N LEU A 174 0.95 -2.61 -5.00
CA LEU A 174 1.28 -1.31 -5.59
C LEU A 174 2.75 -0.96 -5.35
N HIS A 175 3.24 -1.07 -4.12
CA HIS A 175 4.66 -0.84 -3.84
C HIS A 175 5.56 -1.77 -4.68
N THR A 176 5.19 -3.05 -4.81
CA THR A 176 5.96 -3.98 -5.64
C THR A 176 6.02 -3.55 -7.10
N VAL A 177 4.88 -3.20 -7.69
CA VAL A 177 4.78 -2.83 -9.11
C VAL A 177 5.54 -1.54 -9.37
N PHE A 178 5.50 -0.61 -8.42
CA PHE A 178 5.97 0.75 -8.62
C PHE A 178 7.39 1.05 -8.14
N SER A 179 7.86 0.43 -7.05
CA SER A 179 9.16 0.73 -6.42
C SER A 179 10.35 -0.01 -7.06
N SER A 180 10.16 -0.64 -8.22
CA SER A 180 11.23 -1.38 -8.91
C SER A 180 11.82 -0.56 -10.04
N SER A 181 13.14 -0.69 -10.23
CA SER A 181 13.88 -0.08 -11.33
C SER A 181 13.24 -0.39 -12.69
N ASP A 182 13.13 0.64 -13.54
CA ASP A 182 12.60 0.57 -14.90
C ASP A 182 13.45 -0.29 -15.87
N GLN A 183 14.50 -0.96 -15.35
CA GLN A 183 15.28 -1.96 -16.09
C GLN A 183 14.48 -3.22 -16.43
N ASP A 184 13.40 -3.53 -15.71
CA ASP A 184 12.52 -4.65 -16.05
C ASP A 184 11.37 -4.18 -16.97
N PRO A 185 11.40 -4.48 -18.29
CA PRO A 185 10.39 -4.01 -19.23
C PRO A 185 8.98 -4.46 -18.84
N ALA A 186 8.82 -5.63 -18.22
CA ALA A 186 7.52 -6.11 -17.76
C ALA A 186 6.90 -5.17 -16.71
N ARG A 187 7.71 -4.58 -15.83
CA ARG A 187 7.21 -3.68 -14.79
C ARG A 187 6.85 -2.32 -15.32
N LYS A 188 7.62 -1.81 -16.29
CA LYS A 188 7.26 -0.58 -17.01
C LYS A 188 5.88 -0.71 -17.66
N GLU A 189 5.64 -1.81 -18.36
CA GLU A 189 4.32 -2.09 -18.96
C GLU A 189 3.21 -2.17 -17.89
N MET A 190 3.49 -2.75 -16.72
CA MET A 190 2.52 -2.79 -15.62
C MET A 190 2.21 -1.40 -15.06
N LYS A 191 3.19 -0.50 -14.98
CA LYS A 191 2.99 0.91 -14.58
C LYS A 191 2.06 1.63 -15.56
N GLU A 192 2.33 1.50 -16.85
CA GLU A 192 1.52 2.13 -17.91
C GLU A 192 0.11 1.53 -17.96
N ALA A 193 0.00 0.20 -17.86
CA ALA A 193 -1.28 -0.50 -17.81
C ALA A 193 -2.12 -0.08 -16.61
N PHE A 194 -1.52 0.18 -15.45
CA PHE A 194 -2.25 0.67 -14.27
C PHE A 194 -2.95 2.01 -14.54
N PHE A 195 -2.26 2.98 -15.12
CA PHE A 195 -2.85 4.29 -15.45
C PHE A 195 -3.89 4.21 -16.56
N ASN A 196 -3.61 3.42 -17.59
CA ASN A 196 -4.53 3.23 -18.70
C ASN A 196 -5.80 2.49 -18.25
N TYR A 197 -5.66 1.53 -17.33
CA TYR A 197 -6.78 0.84 -16.71
C TYR A 197 -7.65 1.78 -15.88
N LEU A 198 -7.05 2.66 -15.08
CA LEU A 198 -7.79 3.70 -14.34
C LEU A 198 -8.50 4.69 -15.28
N SER A 199 -7.89 4.98 -16.43
CA SER A 199 -8.47 5.87 -17.45
C SER A 199 -9.69 5.27 -18.17
N LEU A 200 -10.00 3.97 -17.97
CA LEU A 200 -11.24 3.37 -18.50
C LEU A 200 -12.50 3.79 -17.74
N GLU A 201 -12.35 4.47 -16.60
CA GLU A 201 -13.44 4.97 -15.75
C GLU A 201 -14.42 3.86 -15.29
N GLY A 202 -15.54 4.26 -14.67
CA GLY A 202 -16.58 3.36 -14.18
C GLY A 202 -16.03 2.28 -13.24
N VAL A 203 -16.41 1.02 -13.46
CA VAL A 203 -16.01 -0.10 -12.58
C VAL A 203 -14.49 -0.20 -12.42
N PHE A 204 -13.70 0.10 -13.45
CA PHE A 204 -12.24 -0.04 -13.42
C PHE A 204 -11.57 0.99 -12.51
N SER A 205 -12.07 2.22 -12.50
CA SER A 205 -11.59 3.29 -11.62
C SER A 205 -12.29 3.24 -10.25
N ASP A 206 -13.62 3.32 -10.24
CA ASP A 206 -14.43 3.41 -9.02
C ASP A 206 -14.27 2.16 -8.14
N GLY A 207 -14.21 0.97 -8.74
CA GLY A 207 -14.00 -0.29 -8.01
C GLY A 207 -12.63 -0.37 -7.35
N LEU A 208 -11.58 0.03 -8.06
CA LEU A 208 -10.22 0.06 -7.52
C LEU A 208 -10.05 1.18 -6.47
N MET A 209 -10.68 2.33 -6.66
CA MET A 209 -10.70 3.42 -5.68
C MET A 209 -11.51 3.06 -4.44
N ALA A 210 -12.59 2.28 -4.56
CA ALA A 210 -13.33 1.74 -3.44
C ALA A 210 -12.48 0.76 -2.60
N LEU A 211 -11.63 -0.05 -3.26
CA LEU A 211 -10.65 -0.90 -2.57
C LEU A 211 -9.56 -0.07 -1.88
N LEU A 212 -9.01 0.95 -2.56
CA LEU A 212 -7.98 1.84 -2.01
C LEU A 212 -8.45 2.62 -0.79
N SER A 213 -9.68 3.14 -0.85
CA SER A 213 -10.30 3.87 0.26
C SER A 213 -10.75 2.97 1.42
N GLY A 214 -10.73 1.65 1.24
CA GLY A 214 -11.22 0.68 2.23
C GLY A 214 -12.75 0.66 2.37
N LEU A 215 -13.48 1.29 1.43
CA LEU A 215 -14.95 1.25 1.38
C LEU A 215 -15.47 -0.11 0.86
N ASN A 216 -14.69 -0.76 0.00
CA ASN A 216 -14.93 -2.13 -0.42
C ASN A 216 -13.74 -2.99 0.04
N THR A 217 -14.00 -3.96 0.90
CA THR A 217 -12.97 -4.88 1.40
C THR A 217 -13.17 -6.31 0.90
N ASN A 218 -14.01 -6.51 -0.12
CA ASN A 218 -14.29 -7.83 -0.66
C ASN A 218 -13.05 -8.40 -1.38
N PRO A 219 -12.47 -9.53 -0.91
CA PRO A 219 -11.31 -10.13 -1.54
C PRO A 219 -11.55 -10.52 -3.01
N LEU A 220 -12.78 -10.87 -3.39
CA LEU A 220 -13.12 -11.22 -4.77
C LEU A 220 -13.04 -10.00 -5.71
N SER A 221 -13.37 -8.81 -5.20
CA SER A 221 -13.24 -7.57 -5.97
C SER A 221 -11.76 -7.26 -6.22
N LEU A 222 -10.91 -7.42 -5.20
CA LEU A 222 -9.46 -7.30 -5.38
C LEU A 222 -8.92 -8.27 -6.44
N VAL A 223 -9.30 -9.55 -6.34
CA VAL A 223 -8.90 -10.58 -7.30
C VAL A 223 -9.35 -10.21 -8.71
N PHE A 224 -10.60 -9.77 -8.88
CA PHE A 224 -11.13 -9.30 -10.17
C PHE A 224 -10.27 -8.17 -10.74
N HIS A 225 -9.98 -7.12 -9.97
CA HIS A 225 -9.18 -5.99 -10.45
C HIS A 225 -7.74 -6.39 -10.79
N CYS A 226 -7.11 -7.27 -10.00
CA CYS A 226 -5.78 -7.81 -10.33
C CYS A 226 -5.77 -8.55 -11.67
N PHE A 227 -6.74 -9.45 -11.91
CA PHE A 227 -6.84 -10.18 -13.17
C PHE A 227 -7.22 -9.28 -14.35
N ALA A 228 -8.14 -8.34 -14.15
CA ALA A 228 -8.55 -7.40 -15.19
C ALA A 228 -7.39 -6.48 -15.61
N MET A 229 -6.60 -5.97 -14.67
CA MET A 229 -5.38 -5.20 -14.98
C MET A 229 -4.33 -6.04 -15.72
N LEU A 230 -4.11 -7.29 -15.29
CA LEU A 230 -3.17 -8.18 -15.98
C LEU A 230 -3.63 -8.51 -17.41
N ALA A 231 -4.92 -8.80 -17.60
CA ALA A 231 -5.50 -9.04 -18.92
C ALA A 231 -5.40 -7.80 -19.81
N TYR A 232 -5.64 -6.62 -19.24
CA TYR A 232 -5.47 -5.35 -19.95
C TYR A 232 -4.01 -5.14 -20.39
N ALA A 233 -3.04 -5.32 -19.50
CA ALA A 233 -1.61 -5.17 -19.80
C ALA A 233 -1.12 -6.16 -20.88
N VAL A 234 -1.58 -7.42 -20.82
CA VAL A 234 -1.25 -8.42 -21.84
C VAL A 234 -1.94 -8.08 -23.17
N GLY A 235 -3.20 -7.66 -23.13
CA GLY A 235 -3.95 -7.25 -24.30
C GLY A 235 -3.32 -6.07 -25.04
N SER A 236 -2.88 -5.04 -24.30
CA SER A 236 -2.22 -3.87 -24.88
C SER A 236 -0.87 -4.19 -25.52
N LEU A 237 -0.18 -5.23 -25.06
CA LEU A 237 1.09 -5.69 -25.64
C LEU A 237 0.90 -6.53 -26.91
N LEU A 238 -0.16 -7.33 -26.97
CA LEU A 238 -0.37 -8.32 -28.04
C LEU A 238 -1.22 -7.78 -29.20
N LEU A 239 -2.00 -6.73 -28.98
CA LEU A 239 -2.87 -6.14 -29.99
C LEU A 239 -2.27 -4.88 -30.63
N PRO A 240 -2.56 -4.60 -31.92
CA PRO A 240 -3.30 -5.46 -32.86
C PRO A 240 -2.47 -6.64 -33.39
N PHE A 241 -1.14 -6.55 -33.37
CA PHE A 241 -0.24 -7.60 -33.85
C PHE A 241 0.88 -7.87 -32.83
N PRO A 242 1.04 -9.12 -32.38
CA PRO A 242 2.06 -9.45 -31.40
C PRO A 242 3.45 -9.55 -32.05
N THR A 243 4.44 -8.90 -31.45
CA THR A 243 5.86 -9.12 -31.80
C THR A 243 6.46 -10.18 -30.88
N PRO A 244 7.49 -10.95 -31.30
CA PRO A 244 8.17 -11.91 -30.42
C PRO A 244 8.66 -11.28 -29.11
N LYS A 245 9.13 -10.02 -29.18
CA LYS A 245 9.53 -9.23 -28.02
C LYS A 245 8.37 -8.99 -27.06
N HIS A 246 7.21 -8.53 -27.56
CA HIS A 246 6.02 -8.32 -26.74
C HIS A 246 5.47 -9.62 -26.16
N MET A 247 5.52 -10.72 -26.92
CA MET A 247 5.14 -12.04 -26.41
C MET A 247 6.03 -12.49 -25.24
N CYS A 248 7.34 -12.28 -25.34
CA CYS A 248 8.26 -12.56 -24.23
C CYS A 248 7.96 -11.68 -23.00
N ILE A 249 7.66 -10.39 -23.19
CA ILE A 249 7.30 -9.49 -22.09
C ILE A 249 5.97 -9.90 -21.44
N ALA A 250 4.96 -10.22 -22.24
CA ALA A 250 3.66 -10.71 -21.76
C ALA A 250 3.81 -12.03 -20.98
N ALA A 251 4.61 -12.97 -21.47
CA ALA A 251 4.92 -14.21 -20.75
C ALA A 251 5.62 -13.92 -19.40
N ARG A 252 6.56 -12.97 -19.37
CA ARG A 252 7.20 -12.54 -18.13
C ARG A 252 6.23 -11.87 -17.16
N LEU A 253 5.32 -11.02 -17.64
CA LEU A 253 4.26 -10.41 -16.82
C LEU A 253 3.40 -11.45 -16.12
N ILE A 254 2.92 -12.45 -16.87
CA ILE A 254 2.12 -13.54 -16.34
C ILE A 254 2.94 -14.34 -15.31
N LEU A 255 4.20 -14.65 -15.62
CA LEU A 255 5.08 -15.41 -14.73
C LEU A 255 5.37 -14.66 -13.41
N VAL A 256 5.66 -13.35 -13.48
CA VAL A 256 5.96 -12.52 -12.29
C VAL A 256 4.73 -12.39 -11.40
N CYS A 257 3.53 -12.20 -12.00
CA CYS A 257 2.28 -12.17 -11.24
C CYS A 257 1.99 -13.53 -10.61
N TRP A 258 2.18 -14.62 -11.35
CA TRP A 258 1.89 -15.98 -10.88
C TRP A 258 2.84 -16.46 -9.76
N ILE A 259 4.15 -16.26 -9.90
CA ILE A 259 5.15 -16.64 -8.88
C ILE A 259 4.94 -15.85 -7.59
N ARG A 260 4.56 -14.57 -7.68
CA ARG A 260 4.41 -13.71 -6.50
C ARG A 260 3.04 -13.85 -5.83
N HIS A 261 2.01 -14.32 -6.53
CA HIS A 261 0.72 -14.72 -5.95
C HIS A 261 0.77 -16.04 -5.13
N HIS A 262 1.91 -16.73 -5.08
CA HIS A 262 2.18 -17.74 -4.05
C HIS A 262 2.71 -17.16 -2.71
N LEU A 263 3.09 -15.88 -2.65
CA LEU A 263 3.50 -15.17 -1.42
C LEU A 263 2.40 -14.51 -0.54
N PRO A 264 1.18 -14.15 -0.99
CA PRO A 264 0.11 -13.69 -0.09
C PRO A 264 -0.41 -14.81 0.83
N TYR A 265 0.12 -16.04 0.68
CA TYR A 265 -0.19 -17.21 1.50
C TYR A 265 0.38 -17.15 2.93
N THR A 266 0.91 -16.00 3.39
CA THR A 266 1.37 -15.81 4.77
C THR A 266 0.25 -15.41 5.72
N GLU A 267 -0.82 -14.76 5.24
CA GLU A 267 -2.03 -14.45 6.05
C GLU A 267 -3.03 -15.62 6.10
N GLY A 268 -2.84 -16.62 5.22
CA GLY A 268 -3.68 -17.82 5.10
C GLY A 268 -3.25 -19.02 5.96
N ARG A 269 -2.07 -18.98 6.61
CA ARG A 269 -1.67 -20.07 7.50
C ARG A 269 -2.51 -20.03 8.78
N ARG A 270 -3.45 -20.98 8.88
CA ARG A 270 -3.86 -21.52 10.17
C ARG A 270 -2.63 -22.21 10.75
N ASN A 271 -2.12 -21.71 11.87
CA ASN A 271 -1.56 -22.62 12.85
C ASN A 271 -2.72 -23.21 13.63
#